data_AF-A0AAV1U8S5-F1
#
_entry.id   AF-A0AAV1U8S5-F1
#
_cell.length_a   1.000
_cell.length_b   1.000
_cell.length_c   1.000
_cell.angle_alpha   90.00
_cell.angle_beta   90.00
_cell.angle_gamma   90.00
#
_symmetry.space_group_name_H-M   'P 1'
#
loop_
_entity.id
_entity.type
_entity.pdbx_description
1 polymer ?
#
loop_
_entity_poly.entity_id
_entity_poly.type
_entity_poly.pdbx_seq_one_letter_code
_entity_poly.pdbx_strand_id
1 'polypeptide(L)'
;MMLKQRLQQLWTTCECSRRAKIGGGFVLGSQNARNVSTESNNEDWSDLNNVIKELRNISRENGLDGAMVDTKLLKELGYGALVMAIRKKHGGIVEVATRMGAHKNHQLVDVHKKVGARLKRRQRRNERLSRHDFYS
;
A
#
# COMPACT_ATOMS: atom_id res chain seq x y z
N MET A 1 -3.63 -29.48 52.97
CA MET A 1 -2.31 -29.08 52.41
C MET A 1 -1.98 -30.01 51.25
N MET A 2 -2.21 -29.61 50.01
CA MET A 2 -1.55 -30.21 48.85
C MET A 2 -1.39 -29.13 47.76
N LEU A 3 -0.15 -28.63 47.73
CA LEU A 3 0.65 -28.34 46.55
C LEU A 3 0.04 -27.42 45.48
N LYS A 4 0.42 -26.16 45.64
CA LYS A 4 0.57 -25.14 44.60
C LYS A 4 1.24 -25.71 43.33
N GLN A 5 1.04 -24.99 42.22
CA GLN A 5 1.82 -25.00 40.97
C GLN A 5 1.30 -25.95 39.87
N ARG A 6 0.43 -25.39 39.02
CA ARG A 6 0.44 -25.74 37.59
C ARG A 6 0.38 -24.45 36.77
N LEU A 7 1.42 -23.64 36.98
CA LEU A 7 1.84 -22.60 36.06
C LEU A 7 2.24 -23.27 34.74
N GLN A 8 1.83 -22.63 33.64
CA GLN A 8 2.56 -22.55 32.38
C GLN A 8 3.02 -23.89 31.81
N GLN A 9 2.16 -24.47 30.98
CA GLN A 9 2.61 -25.34 29.90
C GLN A 9 2.47 -24.57 28.59
N LEU A 10 3.59 -23.97 28.19
CA LEU A 10 4.15 -23.99 26.83
C LEU A 10 3.37 -23.24 25.74
N TRP A 11 3.46 -21.91 25.81
CA TRP A 11 3.72 -21.11 24.62
C TRP A 11 5.20 -21.26 24.25
N THR A 12 5.54 -22.26 23.43
CA THR A 12 6.84 -22.34 22.76
C THR A 12 6.73 -23.19 21.50
N THR A 13 7.40 -22.72 20.45
CA THR A 13 7.81 -23.39 19.21
C THR A 13 6.78 -23.54 18.06
N CYS A 14 6.55 -22.43 17.36
CA CYS A 14 6.54 -22.47 15.89
C CYS A 14 7.51 -21.42 15.35
N GLU A 15 8.78 -21.54 15.78
CA GLU A 15 9.93 -21.04 15.03
C GLU A 15 10.29 -22.08 13.97
N CYS A 16 9.67 -22.00 12.79
CA CYS A 16 10.24 -22.65 11.61
C CYS A 16 11.27 -21.71 10.98
N SER A 17 12.50 -21.81 11.49
CA SER A 17 13.70 -21.46 10.76
C SER A 17 13.80 -22.33 9.50
N ARG A 18 13.78 -21.71 8.32
CA ARG A 18 14.54 -22.22 7.17
C ARG A 18 15.10 -21.07 6.36
N ARG A 19 16.27 -20.64 6.83
CA ARG A 19 17.26 -19.81 6.16
C ARG A 19 17.81 -20.58 4.95
N ALA A 20 17.39 -20.23 3.74
CA ALA A 20 18.07 -20.62 2.51
C ALA A 20 18.85 -19.41 1.98
N LYS A 21 20.16 -19.40 2.24
CA LYS A 21 21.12 -18.58 1.51
C LYS A 21 21.30 -19.23 0.14
N ILE A 22 20.85 -18.56 -0.91
CA ILE A 22 21.30 -18.84 -2.28
C ILE A 22 22.06 -17.59 -2.70
N GLY A 23 23.39 -17.68 -2.59
CA GLY A 23 24.29 -16.80 -3.31
C GLY A 23 24.46 -17.36 -4.72
N GLY A 24 24.46 -16.47 -5.71
CA GLY A 24 24.69 -16.84 -7.10
C GLY A 24 24.22 -15.71 -8.00
N GLY A 25 25.17 -14.87 -8.43
CA GLY A 25 24.90 -13.76 -9.32
C GLY A 25 24.24 -14.23 -10.61
N PHE A 26 23.28 -13.45 -11.07
CA PHE A 26 22.87 -13.47 -12.46
C PHE A 26 22.81 -12.04 -12.95
N VAL A 27 23.91 -11.65 -13.60
CA VAL A 27 23.96 -10.55 -14.55
C VAL A 27 23.05 -10.93 -15.70
N LEU A 28 22.04 -10.12 -16.01
CA LEU A 28 21.65 -9.81 -17.38
C LEU A 28 20.81 -8.53 -17.32
N GLY A 29 21.37 -7.46 -17.87
CA GLY A 29 20.64 -6.23 -18.15
C GLY A 29 19.47 -6.55 -19.06
N SER A 30 18.26 -6.36 -18.54
CA SER A 30 17.08 -6.29 -19.38
C SER A 30 16.85 -4.82 -19.71
N GLN A 31 17.63 -4.34 -20.68
CA GLN A 31 17.22 -3.19 -21.48
C GLN A 31 16.00 -3.64 -22.27
N ASN A 32 14.81 -3.56 -21.67
CA ASN A 32 13.58 -3.68 -22.44
C ASN A 32 13.46 -2.42 -23.27
N ALA A 33 14.02 -2.51 -24.47
CA ALA A 33 13.78 -1.61 -25.58
C ALA A 33 12.27 -1.42 -25.72
N ARG A 34 11.81 -0.18 -25.49
CA ARG A 34 10.47 0.24 -25.84
C ARG A 34 10.36 0.18 -27.36
N ASN A 35 9.82 -0.92 -27.88
CA ASN A 35 9.28 -1.00 -29.23
C ASN A 35 7.75 -1.06 -29.12
N VAL A 36 7.14 0.12 -29.02
CA VAL A 36 5.78 0.37 -29.51
C VAL A 36 5.89 1.61 -30.39
N SER A 37 6.10 1.36 -31.67
CA SER A 37 5.96 2.34 -32.73
C SER A 37 4.50 2.38 -33.18
N THR A 38 3.80 3.45 -32.81
CA THR A 38 2.91 4.16 -33.73
C THR A 38 3.06 5.66 -33.42
N GLU A 39 3.89 6.29 -34.24
CA GLU A 39 3.66 7.60 -34.86
C GLU A 39 3.13 8.75 -33.99
N SER A 40 4.05 9.68 -33.73
CA SER A 40 3.86 11.13 -33.84
C SER A 40 2.77 11.77 -32.97
N ASN A 41 3.12 12.25 -31.77
CA ASN A 41 3.74 13.56 -31.51
C ASN A 41 2.74 14.58 -30.92
N ASN A 42 2.18 14.24 -29.78
CA ASN A 42 1.91 15.11 -28.64
C ASN A 42 1.27 14.18 -27.62
N GLU A 43 1.88 13.96 -26.48
CA GLU A 43 1.18 13.27 -25.40
C GLU A 43 0.06 14.20 -24.94
N ASP A 44 -1.09 14.08 -25.60
CA ASP A 44 -2.28 14.86 -25.30
C ASP A 44 -2.80 14.36 -23.95
N TRP A 45 -2.24 14.95 -22.89
CA TRP A 45 -2.67 14.73 -21.53
C TRP A 45 -4.07 15.28 -21.25
N SER A 46 -4.75 15.82 -22.27
CA SER A 46 -6.19 16.13 -22.27
C SER A 46 -7.06 14.88 -22.24
N ASP A 47 -6.57 13.76 -22.75
CA ASP A 47 -7.38 12.55 -22.92
C ASP A 47 -7.23 11.62 -21.72
N LEU A 48 -8.35 11.34 -21.07
CA LEU A 48 -8.40 10.52 -19.86
C LEU A 48 -7.97 9.06 -20.14
N ASN A 49 -8.31 8.53 -21.32
CA ASN A 49 -7.93 7.18 -21.71
C ASN A 49 -6.41 7.01 -21.83
N ASN A 50 -5.71 8.04 -22.34
CA ASN A 50 -4.27 8.03 -22.45
C ASN A 50 -3.61 8.05 -21.06
N VAL A 51 -4.11 8.90 -20.16
CA VAL A 51 -3.67 8.97 -18.75
C VAL A 51 -3.87 7.63 -18.04
N ILE A 52 -5.03 6.97 -18.21
CA ILE A 52 -5.29 5.66 -17.58
C ILE A 52 -4.36 4.58 -18.13
N LYS A 53 -4.09 4.59 -19.44
CA LYS A 53 -3.17 3.65 -20.08
C LYS A 53 -1.77 3.78 -19.49
N GLU A 54 -1.26 5.00 -19.38
CA GLU A 54 0.06 5.26 -18.80
C GLU A 54 0.11 4.89 -17.31
N LEU A 55 -0.91 5.23 -16.53
CA LEU A 55 -0.98 4.80 -15.13
C LEU A 55 -0.97 3.28 -14.97
N ARG A 56 -1.63 2.53 -15.86
CA ARG A 56 -1.60 1.05 -15.87
C ARG A 56 -0.23 0.50 -16.28
N ASN A 57 0.49 1.16 -17.18
CA ASN A 57 1.86 0.79 -17.54
C ASN A 57 2.78 0.93 -16.33
N ILE A 58 2.75 2.11 -15.68
CA ILE A 58 3.56 2.41 -14.49
C ILE A 58 3.20 1.46 -13.34
N SER A 59 1.92 1.15 -13.14
CA SER A 59 1.46 0.22 -12.11
C SER A 59 2.09 -1.18 -12.32
N ARG A 60 2.08 -1.69 -13.56
CA ARG A 60 2.70 -2.97 -13.92
C ARG A 60 4.21 -2.98 -13.72
N GLU A 61 4.91 -1.92 -14.13
CA GLU A 61 6.37 -1.80 -13.97
C GLU A 61 6.80 -1.84 -12.49
N ASN A 62 5.98 -1.28 -11.60
CA ASN A 62 6.27 -1.23 -10.17
C ASN A 62 5.70 -2.41 -9.37
N GLY A 63 5.09 -3.42 -10.04
CA GLY A 63 4.49 -4.57 -9.37
C GLY A 63 3.24 -4.23 -8.55
N LEU A 64 2.59 -3.10 -8.84
CA LEU A 64 1.30 -2.74 -8.29
C LEU A 64 0.26 -3.43 -9.16
N ASP A 65 -0.45 -4.42 -8.62
CA ASP A 65 -1.40 -5.28 -9.36
C ASP A 65 -2.67 -4.53 -9.78
N GLY A 66 -2.53 -3.56 -10.68
CA GLY A 66 -3.61 -2.65 -11.11
C GLY A 66 -4.06 -1.66 -10.04
N ALA A 67 -3.37 -1.58 -8.89
CA ALA A 67 -3.64 -0.61 -7.86
C ALA A 67 -3.30 0.82 -8.33
N MET A 68 -4.02 1.80 -7.78
CA MET A 68 -3.79 3.22 -8.04
C MET A 68 -2.38 3.61 -7.61
N VAL A 69 -1.60 4.20 -8.52
CA VAL A 69 -0.23 4.67 -8.27
C VAL A 69 -0.25 5.89 -7.34
N ASP A 70 0.64 5.93 -6.33
CA ASP A 70 0.77 7.11 -5.48
C ASP A 70 1.42 8.28 -6.23
N THR A 71 0.96 9.49 -5.93
CA THR A 71 1.50 10.75 -6.44
C THR A 71 2.97 10.97 -6.07
N LYS A 72 3.43 10.42 -4.95
CA LYS A 72 4.84 10.51 -4.54
C LYS A 72 5.73 9.71 -5.49
N LEU A 73 5.34 8.46 -5.76
CA LEU A 73 6.02 7.58 -6.69
C LEU A 73 6.09 8.20 -8.10
N LEU A 74 4.99 8.79 -8.59
CA LEU A 74 5.00 9.47 -9.89
C LEU A 74 5.99 10.64 -9.95
N LYS A 75 6.21 11.36 -8.85
CA LYS A 75 7.19 12.45 -8.79
C LYS A 75 8.62 11.91 -8.76
N GLU A 76 8.87 10.84 -8.02
CA GLU A 76 10.18 10.19 -7.93
C GLU A 76 10.62 9.62 -9.29
N LEU A 77 9.66 9.10 -10.07
CA LEU A 77 9.89 8.58 -11.42
C LEU A 77 9.98 9.68 -12.50
N GLY A 78 9.80 10.96 -12.14
CA GLY A 78 9.88 12.08 -13.08
C GLY A 78 8.61 12.37 -13.89
N TYR A 79 7.50 11.68 -13.62
CA TYR A 79 6.18 11.91 -14.27
C TYR A 79 5.45 13.15 -13.71
N GLY A 80 6.17 14.27 -13.50
CA GLY A 80 5.61 15.51 -12.97
C GLY A 80 4.54 16.12 -13.88
N ALA A 81 4.73 16.06 -15.20
CA ALA A 81 3.78 16.54 -16.20
C ALA A 81 2.44 15.79 -16.14
N LEU A 82 2.50 14.46 -16.03
CA LEU A 82 1.33 13.59 -15.84
C LEU A 82 0.56 13.96 -14.56
N VAL A 83 1.26 14.16 -13.44
CA VAL A 83 0.63 14.60 -12.19
C VAL A 83 -0.06 15.96 -12.34
N MET A 84 0.57 16.89 -13.07
CA MET A 84 -0.04 18.20 -13.34
C MET A 84 -1.27 18.09 -14.23
N ALA A 85 -1.24 17.25 -15.26
CA ALA A 85 -2.38 17.00 -16.13
C ALA A 85 -3.57 16.41 -15.36
N ILE A 86 -3.33 15.40 -14.53
CA ILE A 86 -4.36 14.80 -13.67
C ILE A 86 -5.03 15.88 -12.79
N ARG A 87 -4.24 16.78 -12.20
CA ARG A 87 -4.74 17.84 -11.32
C ARG A 87 -5.49 18.95 -12.07
N LYS A 88 -5.01 19.36 -13.25
CA LYS A 88 -5.57 20.52 -13.98
C LYS A 88 -6.71 20.14 -14.93
N LYS A 89 -6.68 18.95 -15.52
CA LYS A 89 -7.60 18.54 -16.59
C LYS A 89 -8.63 17.50 -16.15
N HIS A 90 -8.24 16.56 -15.28
CA HIS A 90 -9.04 15.37 -14.98
C HIS A 90 -9.70 15.37 -13.60
N GLY A 91 -9.82 16.53 -12.95
CA GLY A 91 -10.46 16.65 -11.64
C GLY A 91 -9.68 16.05 -10.46
N GLY A 92 -8.42 15.64 -10.69
CA GLY A 92 -7.53 15.11 -9.67
C GLY A 92 -7.49 13.59 -9.55
N ILE A 93 -6.70 13.11 -8.59
CA ILE A 93 -6.38 11.68 -8.43
C ILE A 93 -7.62 10.86 -8.04
N VAL A 94 -8.55 11.43 -7.27
CA VAL A 94 -9.73 10.70 -6.78
C VAL A 94 -10.68 10.35 -7.93
N GLU A 95 -10.87 11.27 -8.87
CA GLU A 95 -11.72 11.06 -10.03
C GLU A 95 -11.12 9.98 -10.95
N VAL A 96 -9.82 10.07 -11.23
CA VAL A 96 -9.11 9.06 -12.02
C VAL A 96 -9.12 7.69 -11.34
N ALA A 97 -8.94 7.63 -10.01
CA ALA A 97 -9.04 6.38 -9.26
C ALA A 97 -10.43 5.75 -9.38
N THR A 98 -11.48 6.58 -9.32
CA THR A 98 -12.87 6.14 -9.49
C THR A 98 -13.09 5.56 -10.88
N ARG A 99 -12.57 6.22 -11.93
CA ARG A 99 -12.61 5.72 -13.32
C ARG A 99 -11.84 4.41 -13.50
N MET A 100 -10.76 4.20 -12.75
CA MET A 100 -10.02 2.94 -12.74
C MET A 100 -10.65 1.86 -11.84
N GLY A 101 -11.74 2.15 -11.12
CA GLY A 101 -12.39 1.21 -10.21
C GLY A 101 -11.71 1.07 -8.85
N ALA A 102 -10.65 1.84 -8.57
CA ALA A 102 -9.93 1.86 -7.30
C ALA A 102 -10.61 2.80 -6.28
N HIS A 103 -11.92 2.62 -6.06
CA HIS A 103 -12.71 3.49 -5.20
C HIS A 103 -12.39 3.27 -3.71
N LYS A 104 -12.23 4.37 -2.96
CA LYS A 104 -12.13 4.32 -1.49
C LYS A 104 -13.53 4.24 -0.91
N ASN A 105 -13.95 3.06 -0.47
CA ASN A 105 -15.23 2.86 0.21
C ASN A 105 -15.30 3.71 1.49
N HIS A 106 -16.03 4.83 1.47
CA HIS A 106 -16.15 5.76 2.60
C HIS A 106 -16.59 5.06 3.90
N GLN A 107 -17.54 4.12 3.78
CA GLN A 107 -18.01 3.33 4.92
C GLN A 107 -16.89 2.51 5.58
N LEU A 108 -15.98 1.92 4.79
CA LEU A 108 -14.83 1.17 5.33
C LEU A 108 -13.85 2.09 6.06
N VAL A 109 -13.64 3.31 5.56
CA VAL A 109 -12.78 4.31 6.20
C VAL A 109 -13.34 4.70 7.57
N ASP A 110 -14.64 4.96 7.66
CA ASP A 110 -15.32 5.29 8.91
C ASP A 110 -15.24 4.15 9.92
N VAL A 111 -15.45 2.91 9.46
CA VAL A 111 -15.33 1.72 10.30
C VAL A 111 -13.90 1.57 10.81
N HIS A 112 -12.88 1.71 9.96
CA HIS A 112 -11.48 1.63 10.37
C HIS A 112 -11.14 2.69 11.43
N LYS A 113 -11.58 3.95 11.24
CA LYS A 113 -11.42 5.02 12.23
C LYS A 113 -12.08 4.67 13.56
N LYS A 114 -13.30 4.14 13.53
CA LYS A 114 -14.04 3.69 14.73
C LYS A 114 -13.33 2.54 15.43
N VAL A 115 -12.85 1.54 14.68
CA VAL A 115 -12.14 0.37 15.21
C VAL A 115 -10.80 0.79 15.83
N GLY A 116 -10.00 1.61 15.14
CA GLY A 116 -8.74 2.15 15.68
C GLY A 116 -8.95 2.92 16.98
N ALA A 117 -9.97 3.78 17.03
CA ALA A 117 -10.33 4.49 18.26
C ALA A 117 -10.74 3.54 19.40
N ARG A 118 -11.46 2.45 19.10
CA ARG A 118 -11.84 1.43 20.10
C ARG A 118 -10.61 0.67 20.61
N LEU A 119 -9.70 0.27 19.73
CA LEU A 119 -8.45 -0.42 20.10
C LEU A 119 -7.61 0.44 21.05
N LYS A 120 -7.41 1.72 20.73
CA LYS A 120 -6.67 2.66 21.59
C LYS A 120 -7.30 2.80 22.98
N ARG A 121 -8.63 2.86 23.07
CA ARG A 121 -9.34 2.89 24.36
C ARG A 121 -9.17 1.59 25.15
N ARG A 122 -9.25 0.43 24.49
CA ARG A 122 -9.03 -0.88 25.13
C ARG A 122 -7.60 -1.00 25.65
N GLN A 123 -6.62 -0.57 24.86
CA GLN A 123 -5.21 -0.56 25.25
C GLN A 123 -4.99 0.29 26.50
N ARG A 124 -5.47 1.54 26.51
CA ARG A 124 -5.38 2.41 27.70
C ARG A 124 -6.04 1.80 28.94
N ARG A 125 -7.18 1.12 28.76
CA ARG A 125 -7.84 0.41 29.87
C ARG A 125 -6.97 -0.74 30.37
N ASN A 126 -6.38 -1.51 29.47
CA ASN A 126 -5.49 -2.62 29.82
C ASN A 126 -4.24 -2.12 30.57
N GLU A 127 -3.66 -1.00 30.12
CA GLU A 127 -2.53 -0.34 30.78
C GLU A 127 -2.91 0.17 32.19
N ARG A 128 -4.11 0.70 32.38
CA ARG A 128 -4.61 1.11 33.71
C ARG A 128 -4.82 -0.09 34.63
N LEU A 129 -5.41 -1.17 34.10
CA LEU A 129 -5.62 -2.42 34.84
C LEU A 129 -4.27 -3.02 35.26
N SER A 130 -3.31 -3.07 34.35
CA SER A 130 -1.95 -3.56 34.63
C SER A 130 -1.22 -2.74 35.69
N ARG A 131 -1.48 -1.43 35.76
CA ARG A 131 -0.89 -0.55 36.77
C ARG A 131 -1.63 -0.56 38.11
N HIS A 132 -2.80 -1.20 38.19
CA HIS A 132 -3.68 -1.15 39.37
C HIS A 132 -4.04 0.28 39.82
N ASP A 133 -3.98 1.26 38.92
CA ASP A 133 -4.29 2.69 39.14
C ASP A 133 -5.81 2.95 39.15
N PHE A 134 -6.55 2.25 40.01
CA PHE A 134 -8.01 2.40 40.10
C PHE A 134 -8.45 3.31 41.26
N TYR A 135 -7.63 3.44 42.31
CA TYR A 135 -7.97 4.19 43.54
C TYR A 135 -6.82 5.06 44.08
N SER A 136 -5.79 5.33 43.28
CA SER A 136 -4.68 6.22 43.63
C SER A 136 -5.01 7.70 43.42
#